data_AF-A0A925RWG8-F1
#
_entry.id   AF-A0A925RWG8-F1
#
_cell.length_a   1.000
_cell.length_b   1.000
_cell.length_c   1.000
_cell.angle_alpha   90.00
_cell.angle_beta   90.00
_cell.angle_gamma   90.00
#
_symmetry.space_group_name_H-M   'P 1'
#
loop_
_entity.id
_entity.type
_entity.pdbx_description
1 polymer ?
#
loop_
_entity_poly.entity_id
_entity_poly.type
_entity_poly.pdbx_seq_one_letter_code
_entity_poly.pdbx_strand_id
1 'polypeptide(L)'
;MSTVDLLAAEFGTFPELIRAHAAERAEAEAVIDGDVRLSFGDYDALGDRIAAALQRDGLAQGEAVAACGVNSWPYAALWLGVLRAGCVVAPLTQSSTPDALAMMVADCGARVVFADRAIAATLELPASVAVIPLDDGAAFGAWLAP
;
A
#
# COMPACT_ATOMS: atom_id res chain seq x y z
N MET A 1 22.33 -0.57 8.68
CA MET A 1 22.25 0.54 9.64
C MET A 1 21.25 0.15 10.70
N SER A 2 21.50 0.47 11.96
CA SER A 2 20.50 0.27 13.00
C SER A 2 19.33 1.24 12.81
N THR A 3 18.20 1.00 13.48
CA THR A 3 17.10 1.97 13.50
C THR A 3 17.58 3.34 14.01
N VAL A 4 18.42 3.36 15.06
CA VAL A 4 18.93 4.60 15.65
C VAL A 4 19.77 5.38 14.63
N ASP A 5 20.62 4.68 13.86
CA ASP A 5 21.43 5.32 12.81
C ASP A 5 20.54 5.91 11.71
N LEU A 6 19.49 5.19 11.29
CA LEU A 6 18.56 5.65 10.26
C LEU A 6 17.76 6.88 10.72
N LEU A 7 17.34 6.93 11.98
CA LEU A 7 16.61 8.06 12.56
C LEU A 7 17.52 9.28 12.79
N ALA A 8 18.83 9.06 12.98
CA ALA A 8 19.81 10.14 13.14
C ALA A 8 20.33 10.68 11.79
N ALA A 9 20.09 9.97 10.69
CA ALA A 9 20.48 10.41 9.36
C ALA A 9 19.64 11.62 8.90
N GLU A 10 20.25 12.46 8.05
CA GLU A 10 19.55 13.63 7.46
C GLU A 10 18.41 13.19 6.54
N PHE A 11 18.59 12.07 5.83
CA PHE A 11 17.60 11.46 4.95
C PHE A 11 17.61 9.95 5.09
N GLY A 12 16.44 9.35 4.88
CA GLY A 12 16.25 7.90 4.83
C GLY A 12 14.87 7.58 4.25
N THR A 13 14.64 6.32 3.92
CA THR A 13 13.34 5.90 3.38
C THR A 13 12.51 5.18 4.45
N PHE A 14 11.20 5.36 4.38
CA PHE A 14 10.28 4.65 5.27
C PHE A 14 10.43 3.11 5.19
N PRO A 15 10.56 2.48 4.01
CA PRO A 15 10.81 1.04 3.93
C PRO A 15 12.10 0.56 4.61
N GLU A 16 13.18 1.35 4.55
CA GLU A 16 14.44 1.02 5.24
C GLU A 16 14.28 1.03 6.76
N LEU A 17 13.54 2.01 7.29
CA LEU A 17 13.26 2.10 8.72
C LEU A 17 12.45 0.89 9.22
N ILE A 18 11.44 0.47 8.45
CA ILE A 18 10.67 -0.74 8.77
C ILE A 18 11.54 -1.99 8.72
N ARG A 19 12.40 -2.12 7.70
CA ARG A 19 13.31 -3.27 7.58
C ARG A 19 14.32 -3.34 8.74
N ALA A 20 14.84 -2.21 9.20
CA ALA A 20 15.70 -2.17 10.38
C ALA A 20 14.96 -2.58 11.66
N HIS A 21 13.73 -2.10 11.85
CA HIS A 21 12.90 -2.56 12.96
C HIS A 21 12.55 -4.04 12.90
N ALA A 22 12.27 -4.59 11.71
CA ALA A 22 12.04 -6.02 11.53
C ALA A 22 13.28 -6.86 11.89
N ALA A 23 14.49 -6.38 11.52
CA ALA A 23 15.73 -7.06 11.88
C ALA A 23 16.05 -7.00 13.39
N GLU A 24 15.73 -5.89 14.05
CA GLU A 24 16.05 -5.67 15.47
C GLU A 24 14.98 -6.20 16.43
N ARG A 25 13.71 -6.17 16.01
CA ARG A 25 12.53 -6.38 16.87
C ARG A 25 11.39 -7.07 16.11
N ALA A 26 11.72 -8.15 15.40
CA ALA A 26 10.79 -8.89 14.53
C ALA A 26 9.42 -9.13 15.17
N GLU A 27 9.38 -9.62 16.42
CA GLU A 27 8.17 -10.02 17.13
C GLU A 27 7.37 -8.84 17.76
N ALA A 28 7.91 -7.62 17.75
CA ALA A 28 7.22 -6.47 18.32
C ALA A 28 6.07 -6.02 17.40
N GLU A 29 4.93 -5.63 17.99
CA GLU A 29 3.76 -5.17 17.23
C GLU A 29 4.06 -3.89 16.45
N ALA A 30 3.78 -3.91 15.14
CA ALA A 30 3.94 -2.79 14.22
C ALA A 30 2.59 -2.19 13.81
N VAL A 31 1.59 -3.04 13.56
CA VAL A 31 0.24 -2.62 13.17
C VAL A 31 -0.80 -3.36 14.02
N ILE A 32 -1.79 -2.60 14.48
CA ILE A 32 -2.89 -3.04 15.33
C ILE A 32 -4.18 -2.52 14.69
N ASP A 33 -5.05 -3.43 14.24
CA ASP A 33 -6.34 -3.10 13.62
C ASP A 33 -7.42 -4.09 14.10
N GLY A 34 -8.26 -3.65 15.04
CA GLY A 34 -9.22 -4.53 15.71
C GLY A 34 -8.54 -5.69 16.43
N ASP A 35 -8.76 -6.92 15.95
CA ASP A 35 -8.12 -8.14 16.43
C ASP A 35 -6.85 -8.53 15.63
N VAL A 36 -6.59 -7.85 14.51
CA VAL A 36 -5.38 -8.08 13.70
C VAL A 36 -4.18 -7.45 14.38
N ARG A 37 -3.12 -8.24 14.54
CA ARG A 37 -1.81 -7.82 15.02
C ARG A 37 -0.77 -8.25 14.00
N LEU A 38 -0.04 -7.30 13.44
CA LEU A 38 1.13 -7.59 12.60
C LEU A 38 2.37 -7.20 13.38
N SER A 39 3.31 -8.13 13.51
CA SER A 39 4.64 -7.85 14.03
C SER A 39 5.44 -7.03 13.00
N PHE A 40 6.57 -6.44 13.40
CA PHE A 40 7.48 -5.79 12.44
C PHE A 40 7.99 -6.78 11.38
N GLY A 41 8.22 -8.05 11.76
CA GLY A 41 8.59 -9.11 10.83
C GLY A 41 7.50 -9.39 9.80
N ASP A 42 6.24 -9.53 10.25
CA ASP A 42 5.10 -9.76 9.36
C ASP A 42 4.88 -8.58 8.42
N TYR A 43 4.98 -7.36 8.96
CA TYR A 43 4.76 -6.13 8.21
C TYR A 43 5.83 -5.91 7.13
N ASP A 44 7.10 -6.18 7.44
CA ASP A 44 8.20 -6.13 6.47
C ASP A 44 8.02 -7.15 5.34
N ALA A 45 7.70 -8.40 5.69
CA ALA A 45 7.44 -9.46 4.73
C ALA A 45 6.23 -9.15 3.83
N LEU A 46 5.16 -8.57 4.40
CA LEU A 46 4.00 -8.13 3.65
C LEU A 46 4.36 -7.00 2.66
N GLY A 47 5.22 -6.07 3.07
CA GLY A 47 5.79 -5.05 2.18
C GLY A 47 6.51 -5.64 0.97
N ASP A 48 7.31 -6.70 1.16
CA ASP A 48 7.98 -7.42 0.05
C ASP A 48 6.96 -8.08 -0.89
N ARG A 49 5.93 -8.73 -0.34
CA ARG A 49 4.88 -9.39 -1.14
C ARG A 49 4.06 -8.41 -1.97
N ILE A 50 3.74 -7.24 -1.42
CA ILE A 50 3.06 -6.17 -2.16
C ILE A 50 3.98 -5.61 -3.25
N ALA A 51 5.25 -5.35 -2.94
CA ALA A 51 6.19 -4.83 -3.93
C ALA A 51 6.39 -5.80 -5.10
N ALA A 52 6.53 -7.09 -4.81
CA ALA A 52 6.61 -8.14 -5.83
C ALA A 52 5.32 -8.26 -6.65
N ALA A 53 4.15 -8.09 -6.04
CA ALA A 53 2.87 -8.08 -6.74
C ALA A 53 2.76 -6.89 -7.72
N LEU A 54 3.16 -5.68 -7.30
CA LEU A 54 3.17 -4.51 -8.19
C LEU A 54 4.14 -4.69 -9.37
N GLN A 55 5.31 -5.28 -9.12
CA GLN A 55 6.28 -5.60 -10.18
C GLN A 55 5.75 -6.67 -11.14
N ARG A 56 5.10 -7.71 -10.63
CA ARG A 56 4.39 -8.73 -11.45
C ARG A 56 3.34 -8.09 -12.34
N ASP A 57 2.62 -7.10 -11.82
CA ASP A 57 1.58 -6.37 -12.53
C ASP A 57 2.14 -5.30 -13.49
N GLY A 58 3.47 -5.19 -13.57
CA GLY A 58 4.19 -4.37 -14.55
C GLY A 58 4.25 -2.89 -14.19
N LEU A 59 4.24 -2.54 -12.90
CA LEU A 59 4.50 -1.19 -12.43
C LEU A 59 6.01 -0.94 -12.33
N ALA A 60 6.41 0.23 -12.81
CA ALA A 60 7.77 0.73 -12.79
C ALA A 60 7.98 1.76 -11.66
N GLN A 61 9.24 1.99 -11.33
CA GLN A 61 9.64 3.01 -10.37
C GLN A 61 9.07 4.38 -10.76
N GLY A 62 8.51 5.09 -9.77
CA GLY A 62 7.89 6.41 -9.94
C GLY A 62 6.44 6.39 -10.43
N GLU A 63 5.89 5.24 -10.85
CA GLU A 63 4.48 5.15 -11.21
C GLU A 63 3.57 5.28 -9.98
N ALA A 64 2.41 5.90 -10.18
CA ALA A 64 1.42 6.12 -9.14
C ALA A 64 0.55 4.88 -8.89
N VAL A 65 0.29 4.60 -7.62
CA VAL A 65 -0.71 3.64 -7.14
C VAL A 65 -1.75 4.42 -6.36
N ALA A 66 -2.96 4.50 -6.91
CA ALA A 66 -4.05 5.19 -6.25
C ALA A 66 -4.64 4.31 -5.13
N ALA A 67 -4.98 4.93 -4.01
CA ALA A 67 -5.57 4.24 -2.87
C ALA A 67 -6.75 5.03 -2.29
N CYS A 68 -7.92 4.42 -2.19
CA CYS A 68 -9.14 5.03 -1.64
C CYS A 68 -9.88 4.04 -0.74
N GLY A 69 -9.61 4.08 0.56
CA GLY A 69 -10.21 3.18 1.53
C GLY A 69 -10.12 3.73 2.94
N VAL A 70 -10.80 3.07 3.87
CA VAL A 70 -10.73 3.40 5.28
C VAL A 70 -9.40 2.92 5.86
N ASN A 71 -9.00 3.54 6.97
CA ASN A 71 -7.85 3.06 7.73
C ASN A 71 -8.08 1.60 8.14
N SER A 72 -7.16 0.74 7.72
CA SER A 72 -7.19 -0.71 7.94
C SER A 72 -5.76 -1.25 7.81
N TRP A 73 -5.49 -2.46 8.32
CA TRP A 73 -4.17 -3.08 8.15
C TRP A 73 -3.75 -3.28 6.69
N PRO A 74 -4.63 -3.64 5.72
CA PRO A 74 -4.25 -3.72 4.31
C PRO A 74 -3.88 -2.34 3.76
N TYR A 75 -4.64 -1.30 4.14
CA TYR A 75 -4.34 0.07 3.75
C TYR A 75 -2.96 0.49 4.25
N ALA A 76 -2.64 0.28 5.53
CA ALA A 76 -1.32 0.58 6.07
C ALA A 76 -0.20 -0.19 5.32
N ALA A 77 -0.37 -1.49 5.13
CA ALA A 77 0.60 -2.34 4.43
C ALA A 77 0.83 -1.91 2.97
N LEU A 78 -0.22 -1.47 2.29
CA LEU A 78 -0.13 -0.96 0.92
C LEU A 78 0.89 0.18 0.82
N TRP A 79 0.91 1.11 1.78
CA TRP A 79 1.90 2.21 1.76
C TRP A 79 3.33 1.70 1.79
N LEU A 80 3.63 0.75 2.69
CA LEU A 80 4.96 0.17 2.78
C LEU A 80 5.36 -0.52 1.47
N GLY A 81 4.48 -1.34 0.92
CA GLY A 81 4.76 -2.12 -0.28
C GLY A 81 4.91 -1.28 -1.55
N VAL A 82 4.07 -0.25 -1.72
CA VAL A 82 4.16 0.70 -2.85
C VAL A 82 5.49 1.46 -2.81
N LEU A 83 5.85 2.01 -1.65
CA LEU A 83 7.13 2.70 -1.47
C LEU A 83 8.32 1.75 -1.68
N ARG A 84 8.19 0.49 -1.23
CA ARG A 84 9.22 -0.54 -1.42
C ARG A 84 9.39 -0.94 -2.88
N ALA A 85 8.33 -0.92 -3.68
CA ALA A 85 8.40 -1.10 -5.13
C ALA A 85 9.05 0.10 -5.85
N GLY A 86 9.35 1.20 -5.14
CA GLY A 86 9.78 2.46 -5.73
C GLY A 86 8.65 3.21 -6.43
N CYS A 87 7.39 2.79 -6.23
CA CYS A 87 6.20 3.47 -6.71
C CYS A 87 5.77 4.58 -5.73
N VAL A 88 4.77 5.38 -6.12
CA VAL A 88 4.25 6.48 -5.30
C VAL A 88 2.80 6.21 -4.93
N VAL A 89 2.45 6.32 -3.65
CA VAL A 89 1.05 6.23 -3.21
C VAL A 89 0.34 7.55 -3.52
N ALA A 90 -0.77 7.49 -4.25
CA ALA A 90 -1.67 8.60 -4.49
C ALA A 90 -2.95 8.41 -3.63
N PRO A 91 -3.01 8.97 -2.40
CA PRO A 91 -4.18 8.84 -1.55
C PRO A 91 -5.35 9.65 -2.11
N LEU A 92 -6.51 9.00 -2.24
CA LEU A 92 -7.74 9.62 -2.72
C LEU A 92 -8.75 9.77 -1.58
N THR A 93 -9.53 10.85 -1.62
CA THR A 93 -10.45 11.20 -0.54
C THR A 93 -11.80 10.51 -0.71
N GLN A 94 -12.19 9.69 0.27
CA GLN A 94 -13.45 8.93 0.25
C GLN A 94 -14.71 9.81 0.22
N SER A 95 -14.62 11.06 0.70
CA SER A 95 -15.74 12.01 0.70
C SER A 95 -15.95 12.68 -0.67
N SER A 96 -15.13 12.37 -1.67
CA SER A 96 -15.28 12.85 -3.03
C SER A 96 -16.39 12.11 -3.77
N THR A 97 -16.98 12.77 -4.76
CA THR A 97 -17.94 12.10 -5.66
C THR A 97 -17.21 11.08 -6.55
N PRO A 98 -17.92 10.07 -7.09
CA PRO A 98 -17.31 9.10 -8.00
C PRO A 98 -16.62 9.74 -9.21
N ASP A 99 -17.24 10.75 -9.83
CA ASP A 99 -16.64 11.51 -10.93
C ASP A 99 -15.34 12.20 -10.52
N ALA A 100 -15.31 12.79 -9.31
CA ALA A 100 -14.11 13.43 -8.80
C ALA A 100 -12.99 12.41 -8.53
N LEU A 101 -13.32 11.23 -8.02
CA LEU A 101 -12.33 10.16 -7.84
C LEU A 101 -11.79 9.66 -9.19
N ALA A 102 -12.64 9.48 -10.20
CA ALA A 102 -12.20 9.10 -11.55
C ALA A 102 -11.27 10.15 -12.17
N MET A 103 -11.58 11.44 -11.99
CA MET A 103 -10.70 12.54 -12.40
C MET A 103 -9.35 12.50 -11.66
N MET A 104 -9.33 12.24 -10.35
CA MET A 104 -8.08 12.13 -9.60
C MET A 104 -7.22 10.94 -10.06
N VAL A 105 -7.84 9.79 -10.36
CA VAL A 105 -7.14 8.62 -10.91
C VAL A 105 -6.52 8.95 -12.27
N ALA A 106 -7.27 9.65 -13.13
CA ALA A 106 -6.77 10.09 -14.43
C ALA A 106 -5.61 11.10 -14.30
N ASP A 107 -5.73 12.06 -13.38
CA ASP A 107 -4.71 13.10 -13.14
C ASP A 107 -3.40 12.52 -12.60
N CYS A 108 -3.47 11.58 -11.65
CA CYS A 108 -2.28 10.94 -11.10
C CYS A 108 -1.68 9.86 -12.03
N GLY A 109 -2.41 9.46 -13.08
CA GLY A 109 -1.96 8.46 -14.04
C GLY A 109 -1.90 7.03 -13.49
N ALA A 110 -2.61 6.75 -12.39
CA ALA A 110 -2.57 5.44 -11.76
C ALA A 110 -3.21 4.36 -12.66
N ARG A 111 -2.44 3.31 -12.93
CA ARG A 111 -2.90 2.11 -13.65
C ARG A 111 -3.50 1.05 -12.72
N VAL A 112 -3.26 1.18 -11.42
CA VAL A 112 -3.83 0.34 -10.37
C VAL A 112 -4.42 1.22 -9.29
N VAL A 113 -5.67 0.93 -8.92
CA VAL A 113 -6.42 1.58 -7.85
C VAL A 113 -6.75 0.54 -6.80
N PHE A 114 -6.33 0.78 -5.57
CA PHE A 114 -6.77 0.04 -4.41
C PHE A 114 -7.96 0.76 -3.81
N ALA A 115 -9.12 0.12 -3.71
CA ALA A 115 -10.31 0.77 -3.16
C ALA A 115 -11.18 -0.18 -2.35
N ASP A 116 -11.83 0.32 -1.30
CA ASP A 116 -12.85 -0.45 -0.60
C ASP A 116 -13.99 -0.80 -1.56
N ARG A 117 -14.61 -1.99 -1.40
CA ARG A 117 -15.65 -2.48 -2.33
C ARG A 117 -16.79 -1.49 -2.55
N ALA A 118 -17.20 -0.79 -1.50
CA ALA A 118 -18.25 0.22 -1.59
C ALA A 118 -17.87 1.38 -2.52
N ILE A 119 -16.61 1.80 -2.49
CA ILE A 119 -16.08 2.85 -3.37
C ILE A 119 -15.88 2.29 -4.77
N ALA A 120 -15.22 1.14 -4.90
CA ALA A 120 -14.96 0.45 -6.15
C ALA A 120 -16.23 0.21 -6.98
N ALA A 121 -17.35 -0.10 -6.32
CA ALA A 121 -18.65 -0.30 -6.97
C ALA A 121 -19.24 0.96 -7.63
N THR A 122 -18.76 2.14 -7.25
CA THR A 122 -19.21 3.43 -7.79
C THR A 122 -18.24 4.03 -8.81
N LEU A 123 -17.01 3.52 -8.88
CA LEU A 123 -15.96 4.05 -9.75
C LEU A 123 -16.18 3.62 -11.20
N GLU A 124 -16.35 4.60 -12.08
CA GLU A 124 -16.31 4.39 -13.53
C GLU A 124 -14.91 4.74 -14.04
N LEU A 125 -14.09 3.70 -14.24
CA LEU A 125 -12.71 3.83 -14.70
C LEU A 125 -12.53 3.14 -16.06
N PRO A 126 -11.56 3.57 -16.88
CA PRO A 126 -11.19 2.86 -18.10
C PRO A 126 -10.79 1.41 -17.80
N ALA A 127 -11.09 0.48 -18.71
CA ALA A 127 -10.73 -0.94 -18.56
C ALA A 127 -9.21 -1.20 -18.43
N SER A 128 -8.38 -0.21 -18.75
CA SER A 128 -6.92 -0.24 -18.56
C SER A 128 -6.47 0.00 -17.11
N VAL A 129 -7.38 0.40 -16.23
CA VAL A 129 -7.10 0.63 -14.81
C VAL A 129 -7.62 -0.56 -14.00
N ALA A 130 -6.71 -1.27 -13.34
CA ALA A 130 -7.09 -2.40 -12.47
C ALA A 130 -7.58 -1.86 -11.11
N VAL A 131 -8.68 -2.44 -10.60
CA VAL A 131 -9.21 -2.10 -9.27
C VAL A 131 -9.06 -3.31 -8.34
N ILE A 132 -8.31 -3.12 -7.26
CA ILE A 132 -8.04 -4.15 -6.23
C ILE A 132 -8.81 -3.79 -4.95
N PRO A 133 -9.66 -4.67 -4.39
CA PRO A 133 -10.34 -4.43 -3.13
C PRO A 133 -9.40 -4.32 -1.93
N LEU A 134 -9.61 -3.33 -1.05
CA LEU A 134 -8.82 -3.11 0.18
C LEU A 134 -9.46 -3.69 1.45
N ASP A 135 -10.77 -3.56 1.58
CA ASP A 135 -11.57 -3.92 2.77
C ASP A 135 -11.83 -5.42 2.90
N ASP A 136 -11.43 -6.20 1.90
CA ASP A 136 -11.52 -7.65 1.91
C ASP A 136 -10.12 -8.24 2.02
N GLY A 137 -9.70 -8.57 3.24
CA GLY A 137 -8.41 -9.20 3.50
C GLY A 137 -8.18 -10.49 2.68
N ALA A 138 -9.23 -11.17 2.23
CA ALA A 138 -9.10 -12.33 1.34
C ALA A 138 -8.81 -11.91 -0.11
N ALA A 139 -9.50 -10.90 -0.66
CA ALA A 139 -9.22 -10.39 -2.01
C ALA A 139 -7.85 -9.71 -2.08
N PHE A 140 -7.52 -8.87 -1.09
CA PHE A 140 -6.19 -8.28 -0.96
C PHE A 140 -5.14 -9.39 -0.85
N GLY A 141 -5.37 -10.39 0.02
CA GLY A 141 -4.49 -11.54 0.20
C GLY A 141 -4.30 -12.39 -1.05
N ALA A 142 -5.33 -12.55 -1.89
CA ALA A 142 -5.27 -13.28 -3.16
C ALA A 142 -4.48 -12.54 -4.24
N TRP A 143 -4.41 -11.20 -4.17
CA TRP A 143 -3.61 -10.38 -5.08
C TRP A 143 -2.12 -10.37 -4.73
N LEU A 144 -1.77 -10.54 -3.45
CA LEU A 144 -0.37 -10.56 -2.99
C LEU A 144 0.47 -11.61 -3.73
N ALA A 145 1.77 -11.32 -3.89
CA ALA A 145 2.73 -12.34 -4.30
C ALA A 145 2.80 -13.46 -3.24
N PRO A 146 3.14 -14.70 -3.63
CA PRO A 146 3.33 -15.80 -2.68
C PRO A 146 4.41 -15.48 -1.64
#